data_AF-A0A7C7P5M8-F1
#
_entry.id   AF-A0A7C7P5M8-F1
#
_cell.length_a   1.000
_cell.length_b   1.000
_cell.length_c   1.000
_cell.angle_alpha   90.00
_cell.angle_beta   90.00
_cell.angle_gamma   90.00
#
_symmetry.space_group_name_H-M   'P 1'
#
loop_
_entity.id
_entity.type
_entity.pdbx_description
1 polymer ?
#
loop_
_entity_poly.entity_id
_entity_poly.type
_entity_poly.pdbx_seq_one_letter_code
_entity_poly.pdbx_strand_id
1 'polypeptide(L)'
;MTPDEEKYLQSAQSAGNWLLKMINDDGTVTPVAQCEDDKWSYNNKQSILYSGQVVSALSRLYAITKDQRYLEGAKQVASQLIREVGLHGALVGDEYRPANSISSSWIMMALIDLAKVDPTPVYIKTILQIGDVLLERQINQPDDAYNHGRYLDAMTTSGNGWINEVIGEMVPFCEQQKLGDCDQYRDAMRKTSRWLLQNTYNENNTYNITNPKQAIGGFINNFSSQKVRTDAVCHGLNGLLSMLDNEPDDKDVFIDLPERPLTELLPLLRAGEYN
;
A
#
# COMPACT_ATOMS: atom_id res chain seq x y z
N MET A 1 27.79 0.58 -13.69
CA MET A 1 27.42 0.11 -12.35
C MET A 1 28.61 0.34 -11.44
N THR A 2 28.43 1.04 -10.33
CA THR A 2 29.47 1.22 -9.30
C THR A 2 29.68 -0.08 -8.51
N PRO A 3 30.79 -0.24 -7.77
CA PRO A 3 31.00 -1.42 -6.92
C PRO A 3 29.88 -1.65 -5.89
N ASP A 4 29.31 -0.58 -5.34
CA ASP A 4 28.19 -0.68 -4.39
C ASP A 4 26.90 -1.13 -5.07
N GLU A 5 26.62 -0.60 -6.28
CA GLU A 5 25.47 -1.05 -7.08
C GLU A 5 25.57 -2.55 -7.45
N GLU A 6 26.77 -3.04 -7.75
CA GLU A 6 26.99 -4.47 -8.01
C GLU A 6 26.71 -5.33 -6.76
N LYS A 7 27.19 -4.90 -5.60
CA LYS A 7 26.93 -5.58 -4.32
C LYS A 7 25.42 -5.60 -3.99
N TYR A 8 24.71 -4.51 -4.23
CA TYR A 8 23.26 -4.46 -4.03
C TYR A 8 22.52 -5.38 -4.99
N LEU A 9 22.91 -5.41 -6.27
CA LEU A 9 22.32 -6.31 -7.25
C LEU A 9 22.54 -7.78 -6.89
N GLN A 10 23.75 -8.17 -6.49
CA GLN A 10 24.04 -9.54 -6.05
C GLN A 10 23.21 -9.94 -4.83
N SER A 11 23.04 -9.03 -3.88
CA SER A 11 22.19 -9.25 -2.70
C SER A 11 20.72 -9.43 -3.11
N ALA A 12 20.23 -8.57 -4.00
CA ALA A 12 18.85 -8.64 -4.51
C ALA A 12 18.61 -9.94 -5.31
N GLN A 13 19.57 -10.37 -6.14
CA GLN A 13 19.49 -11.65 -6.84
C GLN A 13 19.49 -12.84 -5.87
N SER A 14 20.28 -12.78 -4.80
CA SER A 14 20.29 -13.83 -3.77
C SER A 14 18.92 -13.94 -3.09
N ALA A 15 18.31 -12.80 -2.75
CA ALA A 15 16.95 -12.77 -2.21
C ALA A 15 15.91 -13.26 -3.24
N GLY A 16 15.99 -12.84 -4.50
CA GLY A 16 15.10 -13.30 -5.58
C GLY A 16 15.20 -14.81 -5.81
N ASN A 17 16.42 -15.36 -5.82
CA ASN A 17 16.65 -16.81 -5.91
C ASN A 17 16.06 -17.58 -4.72
N TRP A 18 16.01 -16.97 -3.54
CA TRP A 18 15.31 -17.55 -2.39
C TRP A 18 13.80 -17.50 -2.58
N LEU A 19 13.25 -16.36 -3.02
CA LEU A 19 11.81 -16.22 -3.29
C LEU A 19 11.32 -17.22 -4.34
N LEU A 20 12.10 -17.48 -5.39
CA LEU A 20 11.78 -18.51 -6.39
C LEU A 20 11.59 -19.90 -5.78
N LYS A 21 12.32 -20.25 -4.70
CA LYS A 21 12.16 -21.54 -4.01
C LYS A 21 10.92 -21.59 -3.12
N MET A 22 10.36 -20.43 -2.76
CA MET A 22 9.16 -20.32 -1.92
C MET A 22 7.86 -20.35 -2.74
N ILE A 23 7.96 -20.27 -4.07
CA ILE A 23 6.82 -20.41 -4.98
C ILE A 23 6.52 -21.90 -5.14
N ASN A 24 5.29 -22.29 -4.82
CA ASN A 24 4.79 -23.65 -5.01
C ASN A 24 4.30 -23.85 -6.45
N ASP A 25 4.13 -25.10 -6.88
CA ASP A 25 3.72 -25.44 -8.25
C ASP A 25 2.38 -24.80 -8.67
N ASP A 26 1.47 -24.58 -7.73
CA ASP A 26 0.17 -23.93 -7.96
C ASP A 26 0.22 -22.39 -7.97
N GLY A 27 1.40 -21.80 -7.81
CA GLY A 27 1.61 -20.35 -7.76
C GLY A 27 1.32 -19.71 -6.39
N THR A 28 0.98 -20.50 -5.38
CA THR A 28 0.99 -20.03 -4.00
C THR A 28 2.42 -19.77 -3.51
N VAL A 29 2.55 -18.94 -2.48
CA VAL A 29 3.86 -18.61 -1.91
C VAL A 29 3.89 -18.97 -0.44
N THR A 30 4.92 -19.69 -0.01
CA THR A 30 5.20 -19.97 1.40
C THR A 30 5.60 -18.69 2.13
N PRO A 31 4.77 -18.14 3.05
CA PRO A 31 5.01 -16.81 3.62
C PRO A 31 5.99 -16.79 4.79
N VAL A 32 6.24 -17.93 5.44
CA VAL A 32 7.10 -18.02 6.62
C VAL A 32 8.00 -19.24 6.50
N ALA A 33 9.30 -19.00 6.64
CA ALA A 33 10.33 -20.02 6.82
C ALA A 33 11.10 -19.68 8.10
N GLN A 34 11.19 -20.64 9.02
CA GLN A 34 11.95 -20.51 10.27
C GLN A 34 13.08 -21.55 10.26
N CYS A 35 14.26 -21.15 10.71
CA CYS A 35 15.41 -22.04 10.86
C CYS A 35 15.79 -22.09 12.34
N GLU A 36 15.68 -23.26 12.94
CA GLU A 36 16.13 -23.55 14.32
C GLU A 36 17.05 -24.77 14.28
N ASP A 37 18.25 -24.66 14.83
CA ASP A 37 19.26 -25.73 14.86
C ASP A 37 19.48 -26.41 13.48
N ASP A 38 19.66 -25.58 12.44
CA ASP A 38 19.81 -25.99 11.03
C ASP A 38 18.60 -26.76 10.45
N LYS A 39 17.45 -26.73 11.12
CA LYS A 39 16.20 -27.33 10.62
C LYS A 39 15.23 -26.25 10.19
N TRP A 40 14.78 -26.36 8.95
CA TRP A 40 13.78 -25.47 8.39
C TRP A 40 12.37 -25.97 8.68
N SER A 41 11.52 -25.07 9.16
CA SER A 41 10.07 -25.25 9.22
C SER A 41 9.39 -24.18 8.37
N TYR A 42 8.29 -24.57 7.73
CA TYR A 42 7.57 -23.74 6.78
C TYR A 42 6.10 -23.65 7.16
N ASN A 43 5.50 -22.48 6.97
CA ASN A 43 4.07 -22.28 7.13
C ASN A 43 3.39 -22.32 5.77
N ASN A 44 2.29 -23.08 5.65
CA ASN A 44 1.57 -23.25 4.40
C ASN A 44 0.34 -22.33 4.26
N LYS A 45 0.12 -21.43 5.22
CA LYS A 45 -0.95 -20.43 5.12
C LYS A 45 -0.72 -19.53 3.92
N GLN A 46 -1.80 -19.09 3.30
CA GLN A 46 -1.80 -18.17 2.19
C GLN A 46 -1.85 -16.72 2.68
N SER A 47 -0.99 -15.88 2.09
CA SER A 47 -0.90 -14.45 2.35
C SER A 47 -0.88 -13.71 1.03
N ILE A 48 -2.00 -13.07 0.68
CA ILE A 48 -2.12 -12.32 -0.58
C ILE A 48 -1.11 -11.18 -0.62
N LEU A 49 -0.93 -10.51 0.51
CA LEU A 49 0.03 -9.42 0.62
C LEU A 49 1.45 -9.90 0.31
N TYR A 50 1.86 -11.02 0.90
CA TYR A 50 3.21 -11.54 0.68
C TYR A 50 3.39 -12.02 -0.76
N SER A 51 2.40 -12.73 -1.32
CA SER A 51 2.41 -13.13 -2.73
C SER A 51 2.52 -11.93 -3.67
N GLY A 52 1.80 -10.83 -3.40
CA GLY A 52 1.93 -9.59 -4.16
C GLY A 52 3.33 -8.99 -4.10
N GLN A 53 3.95 -8.96 -2.91
CA GLN A 53 5.33 -8.50 -2.76
C GLN A 53 6.34 -9.35 -3.53
N VAL A 54 6.13 -10.67 -3.62
CA VAL A 54 6.97 -11.56 -4.45
C VAL A 54 6.84 -11.22 -5.92
N VAL A 55 5.63 -11.00 -6.44
CA VAL A 55 5.42 -10.58 -7.83
C VAL A 55 6.14 -9.26 -8.11
N SER A 56 5.97 -8.23 -7.27
CA SER A 56 6.67 -6.95 -7.42
C SER A 56 8.20 -7.12 -7.42
N ALA A 57 8.74 -7.87 -6.45
CA ALA A 57 10.18 -8.07 -6.32
C ALA A 57 10.78 -8.78 -7.56
N LEU A 58 10.14 -9.87 -8.00
CA LEU A 58 10.59 -10.65 -9.15
C LEU A 58 10.45 -9.86 -10.46
N SER A 59 9.37 -9.08 -10.63
CA SER A 59 9.17 -8.23 -11.81
C SER A 59 10.26 -7.15 -11.91
N ARG A 60 10.59 -6.50 -10.79
CA ARG A 60 11.66 -5.49 -10.72
C ARG A 60 13.05 -6.11 -10.93
N LEU A 61 13.30 -7.29 -10.38
CA LEU A 61 14.55 -8.03 -10.64
C LEU A 61 14.70 -8.39 -12.12
N TYR A 62 13.62 -8.87 -12.77
CA TYR A 62 13.63 -9.12 -14.21
C TYR A 62 13.88 -7.84 -15.00
N ALA A 63 13.28 -6.72 -14.63
CA ALA A 63 13.47 -5.43 -15.32
C ALA A 63 14.95 -5.06 -15.46
N ILE A 64 15.75 -5.33 -14.42
CA ILE A 64 17.19 -5.02 -14.37
C ILE A 64 18.05 -6.14 -14.96
N THR A 65 17.79 -7.39 -14.58
CA THR A 65 18.68 -8.53 -14.89
C THR A 65 18.38 -9.20 -16.22
N LYS A 66 17.15 -9.05 -16.71
CA LYS A 66 16.57 -9.81 -17.84
C LYS A 66 16.62 -11.34 -17.66
N ASP A 67 16.78 -11.81 -16.41
CA ASP A 67 16.75 -13.24 -16.11
C ASP A 67 15.31 -13.76 -16.13
N GLN A 68 15.01 -14.58 -17.14
CA GLN A 68 13.66 -15.08 -17.40
C GLN A 68 13.06 -15.86 -16.22
N ARG A 69 13.89 -16.45 -15.34
CA ARG A 69 13.40 -17.18 -14.17
C ARG A 69 12.58 -16.29 -13.25
N TYR A 70 12.98 -15.02 -13.10
CA TYR A 70 12.24 -14.06 -12.28
C TYR A 70 10.90 -13.69 -12.93
N LEU A 71 10.88 -13.48 -14.25
CA LEU A 71 9.62 -13.18 -14.94
C LEU A 71 8.63 -14.34 -14.87
N GLU A 72 9.07 -15.59 -15.12
CA GLU A 72 8.17 -16.74 -15.04
C GLU A 72 7.68 -16.97 -13.60
N GLY A 73 8.54 -16.81 -12.59
CA GLY A 73 8.13 -16.87 -11.19
C GLY A 73 7.09 -15.80 -10.83
N ALA A 74 7.28 -14.56 -11.30
CA ALA A 74 6.31 -13.48 -11.11
C ALA A 74 4.95 -13.81 -11.77
N LYS A 75 4.97 -14.32 -13.00
CA LYS A 75 3.75 -14.71 -13.75
C LYS A 75 3.00 -15.86 -13.09
N GLN A 76 3.71 -16.84 -12.54
CA GLN A 76 3.11 -17.98 -11.84
C GLN A 76 2.32 -17.50 -10.62
N VAL A 77 2.93 -16.66 -9.78
CA VAL A 77 2.25 -16.10 -8.59
C VAL A 77 1.12 -15.14 -8.99
N ALA A 78 1.34 -14.28 -9.99
CA ALA A 78 0.32 -13.36 -10.49
C ALA A 78 -0.91 -14.11 -11.04
N SER A 79 -0.72 -15.25 -11.70
CA SER A 79 -1.83 -16.07 -12.21
C SER A 79 -2.74 -16.56 -11.08
N GLN A 80 -2.16 -16.94 -9.93
CA GLN A 80 -2.92 -17.33 -8.76
C GLN A 80 -3.65 -16.12 -8.13
N LEU A 81 -3.00 -14.95 -8.02
CA LEU A 81 -3.66 -13.73 -7.53
C LEU A 81 -4.84 -13.29 -8.41
N ILE A 82 -4.69 -13.34 -9.73
CA ILE A 82 -5.75 -13.02 -10.70
C ILE A 82 -6.90 -14.03 -10.59
N ARG A 83 -6.58 -15.31 -10.37
CA ARG A 83 -7.59 -16.34 -10.12
C ARG A 83 -8.40 -16.04 -8.86
N GLU A 84 -7.76 -15.62 -7.78
CA GLU A 84 -8.47 -15.22 -6.55
C GLU A 84 -9.41 -14.03 -6.79
N VAL A 85 -8.96 -13.00 -7.53
CA VAL A 85 -9.83 -11.88 -7.93
C VAL A 85 -10.99 -12.34 -8.81
N GLY A 86 -10.75 -13.28 -9.73
CA GLY A 86 -11.79 -13.84 -10.59
C GLY A 86 -12.85 -14.66 -9.83
N LEU A 87 -12.44 -15.35 -8.76
CA LEU A 87 -13.33 -16.19 -7.94
C LEU A 87 -14.11 -15.39 -6.89
N HIS A 88 -13.47 -14.40 -6.28
CA HIS A 88 -14.00 -13.70 -5.10
C HIS A 88 -14.38 -12.25 -5.36
N GLY A 89 -14.09 -11.73 -6.56
CA GLY A 89 -14.22 -10.32 -6.89
C GLY A 89 -12.98 -9.52 -6.49
N ALA A 90 -13.03 -8.21 -6.68
CA ALA A 90 -11.87 -7.34 -6.49
C ALA A 90 -11.49 -7.10 -5.02
N LEU A 91 -12.37 -7.43 -4.06
CA LEU A 91 -12.03 -7.48 -2.64
C LEU A 91 -11.64 -8.90 -2.26
N VAL A 92 -10.34 -9.08 -2.03
CA VAL A 92 -9.79 -10.38 -1.68
C VAL A 92 -9.26 -10.39 -0.24
N GLY A 93 -9.37 -11.55 0.39
CA GLY A 93 -8.86 -11.85 1.72
C GLY A 93 -8.00 -13.11 1.68
N ASP A 94 -7.36 -13.42 2.80
CA ASP A 94 -6.48 -14.56 2.95
C ASP A 94 -6.61 -15.21 4.33
N GLU A 95 -5.75 -16.15 4.67
CA GLU A 95 -5.80 -16.88 5.95
C GLU A 95 -5.31 -16.04 7.15
N TYR A 96 -4.89 -14.80 6.92
CA TYR A 96 -4.50 -13.84 7.94
C TYR A 96 -5.50 -12.70 8.08
N ARG A 97 -6.23 -12.34 7.02
CA ARG A 97 -7.11 -11.17 6.98
C ARG A 97 -8.38 -11.44 6.16
N PRO A 98 -9.56 -10.99 6.63
CA PRO A 98 -10.76 -11.03 5.81
C PRO A 98 -10.60 -10.17 4.55
N ALA A 99 -11.51 -10.33 3.58
CA ALA A 99 -11.50 -9.53 2.36
C ALA A 99 -11.51 -8.02 2.65
N ASN A 100 -10.56 -7.28 2.09
CA ASN A 100 -10.37 -5.87 2.41
C ASN A 100 -9.62 -5.09 1.29
N SER A 101 -9.76 -3.77 1.31
CA SER A 101 -9.14 -2.86 0.36
C SER A 101 -7.60 -2.90 0.39
N ILE A 102 -7.01 -3.14 1.56
CA ILE A 102 -5.54 -3.15 1.76
C ILE A 102 -4.91 -4.35 1.04
N SER A 103 -5.41 -5.56 1.25
CA SER A 103 -4.90 -6.75 0.56
C SER A 103 -5.06 -6.62 -0.96
N SER A 104 -6.19 -6.05 -1.39
CA SER A 104 -6.52 -5.89 -2.81
C SER A 104 -5.60 -4.85 -3.48
N SER A 105 -5.28 -3.73 -2.81
CA SER A 105 -4.33 -2.74 -3.33
C SER A 105 -2.94 -3.33 -3.53
N TRP A 106 -2.50 -4.27 -2.70
CA TRP A 106 -1.21 -4.95 -2.91
C TRP A 106 -1.20 -5.88 -4.13
N ILE A 107 -2.32 -6.50 -4.49
CA ILE A 107 -2.43 -7.19 -5.80
C ILE A 107 -2.32 -6.17 -6.94
N MET A 108 -2.98 -5.02 -6.81
CA MET A 108 -2.91 -3.96 -7.81
C MET A 108 -1.48 -3.48 -8.03
N MET A 109 -0.72 -3.20 -6.97
CA MET A 109 0.71 -2.85 -7.04
C MET A 109 1.53 -3.94 -7.75
N ALA A 110 1.34 -5.19 -7.35
CA ALA A 110 2.03 -6.34 -7.92
C ALA A 110 1.81 -6.45 -9.44
N LEU A 111 0.56 -6.30 -9.87
CA LEU A 111 0.20 -6.37 -11.28
C LEU A 111 0.67 -5.14 -12.06
N ILE A 112 0.70 -3.95 -11.46
CA ILE A 112 1.31 -2.74 -12.07
C ILE A 112 2.79 -3.01 -12.35
N ASP A 113 3.53 -3.50 -11.36
CA ASP A 113 4.96 -3.80 -11.50
C ASP A 113 5.23 -4.88 -12.56
N LEU A 114 4.39 -5.92 -12.62
CA LEU A 114 4.49 -6.95 -13.66
C LEU A 114 4.13 -6.39 -15.05
N ALA A 115 3.06 -5.61 -15.16
CA ALA A 115 2.61 -5.04 -16.44
C ALA A 115 3.63 -4.06 -17.04
N LYS A 116 4.46 -3.40 -16.21
CA LYS A 116 5.59 -2.55 -16.67
C LYS A 116 6.63 -3.36 -17.46
N VAL A 117 6.76 -4.67 -17.23
CA VAL A 117 7.74 -5.55 -17.91
C VAL A 117 7.12 -6.60 -18.84
N ASP A 118 5.84 -6.95 -18.62
CA ASP A 118 5.04 -7.90 -19.40
C ASP A 118 3.58 -7.38 -19.47
N PRO A 119 3.23 -6.53 -20.46
CA PRO A 119 1.94 -5.83 -20.51
C PRO A 119 0.80 -6.73 -21.02
N THR A 120 0.59 -7.88 -20.38
CA THR A 120 -0.48 -8.80 -20.74
C THR A 120 -1.85 -8.19 -20.38
N PRO A 121 -2.85 -8.21 -21.30
CA PRO A 121 -4.13 -7.51 -21.09
C PRO A 121 -4.91 -7.91 -19.83
N VAL A 122 -4.77 -9.16 -19.37
CA VAL A 122 -5.45 -9.63 -18.16
C VAL A 122 -4.96 -8.92 -16.90
N TYR A 123 -3.69 -8.50 -16.85
CA TYR A 123 -3.14 -7.75 -15.72
C TYR A 123 -3.79 -6.37 -15.64
N ILE A 124 -3.81 -5.65 -16.77
CA ILE A 124 -4.43 -4.33 -16.88
C ILE A 124 -5.92 -4.38 -16.51
N LYS A 125 -6.65 -5.37 -17.04
CA LYS A 125 -8.06 -5.57 -16.69
C LYS A 125 -8.26 -5.76 -15.18
N THR A 126 -7.41 -6.56 -14.54
CA THR A 126 -7.50 -6.84 -13.10
C THR A 126 -7.11 -5.63 -12.27
N ILE A 127 -6.08 -4.87 -12.67
CA ILE A 127 -5.68 -3.59 -12.05
C ILE A 127 -6.85 -2.62 -12.04
N LEU A 128 -7.53 -2.42 -13.19
CA LEU A 128 -8.67 -1.53 -13.30
C LEU A 128 -9.85 -2.01 -12.44
N GLN A 129 -10.16 -3.30 -12.45
CA GLN A 129 -11.22 -3.86 -11.62
C GLN A 129 -10.98 -3.62 -10.11
N ILE A 130 -9.74 -3.75 -9.64
CA ILE A 130 -9.39 -3.43 -8.25
C ILE A 130 -9.48 -1.92 -8.03
N GLY A 131 -8.94 -1.12 -8.95
CA GLY A 131 -8.97 0.34 -8.89
C GLY A 131 -10.39 0.88 -8.72
N ASP A 132 -11.35 0.40 -9.51
CA ASP A 132 -12.76 0.81 -9.43
C ASP A 132 -13.34 0.54 -8.03
N VAL A 133 -13.11 -0.66 -7.50
CA VAL A 133 -13.58 -1.04 -6.15
C VAL A 133 -12.90 -0.23 -5.06
N LEU A 134 -11.62 0.10 -5.19
CA LEU A 134 -10.94 0.98 -4.22
C LEU A 134 -11.60 2.38 -4.23
N LEU A 135 -11.81 2.96 -5.41
CA LEU A 135 -12.45 4.28 -5.55
C LEU A 135 -13.87 4.29 -4.96
N GLU A 136 -14.68 3.26 -5.24
CA GLU A 136 -16.03 3.11 -4.66
C GLU A 136 -16.04 3.06 -3.13
N ARG A 137 -14.95 2.56 -2.53
CA ARG A 137 -14.82 2.39 -1.08
C ARG A 137 -14.16 3.57 -0.40
N GLN A 138 -13.71 4.58 -1.14
CA GLN A 138 -13.19 5.80 -0.55
C GLN A 138 -14.35 6.65 -0.01
N ILE A 139 -14.22 7.11 1.23
CA ILE A 139 -15.21 7.96 1.88
C ILE A 139 -15.09 9.38 1.33
N ASN A 140 -16.03 9.74 0.45
CA ASN A 140 -16.06 11.04 -0.23
C ASN A 140 -17.12 11.99 0.38
N GLN A 141 -17.01 12.27 1.68
CA GLN A 141 -17.92 13.18 2.41
C GLN A 141 -17.13 14.35 2.99
N PRO A 142 -17.02 15.51 2.30
CA PRO A 142 -16.20 16.64 2.75
C PRO A 142 -16.56 17.16 4.16
N ASP A 143 -17.84 17.06 4.54
CA ASP A 143 -18.34 17.45 5.86
C ASP A 143 -17.95 16.45 6.97
N ASP A 144 -17.54 15.23 6.63
CA ASP A 144 -16.98 14.25 7.58
C ASP A 144 -15.47 14.48 7.72
N ALA A 145 -15.10 15.45 8.54
CA ALA A 145 -13.70 15.76 8.80
C ALA A 145 -12.86 14.56 9.30
N TYR A 146 -13.48 13.53 9.87
CA TYR A 146 -12.78 12.37 10.45
C TYR A 146 -12.54 11.24 9.48
N ASN A 147 -13.40 11.05 8.49
CA ASN A 147 -13.32 9.92 7.58
C ASN A 147 -13.13 10.33 6.13
N HIS A 148 -13.33 11.60 5.76
CA HIS A 148 -13.12 12.06 4.39
C HIS A 148 -11.71 11.71 3.90
N GLY A 149 -11.65 10.94 2.81
CA GLY A 149 -10.40 10.44 2.20
C GLY A 149 -9.93 9.08 2.71
N ARG A 150 -10.50 8.56 3.80
CA ARG A 150 -10.24 7.21 4.30
C ARG A 150 -10.99 6.16 3.46
N TYR A 151 -10.52 4.92 3.44
CA TYR A 151 -11.26 3.78 2.88
C TYR A 151 -12.14 3.11 3.95
N LEU A 152 -13.35 2.68 3.58
CA LEU A 152 -14.38 2.16 4.50
C LEU A 152 -13.86 1.13 5.52
N ASP A 153 -13.02 0.21 5.07
CA ASP A 153 -12.43 -0.90 5.84
C ASP A 153 -10.98 -0.67 6.31
N ALA A 154 -10.40 0.50 6.03
CA ALA A 154 -9.07 0.88 6.52
C ALA A 154 -9.20 1.91 7.64
N MET A 155 -9.22 1.47 8.89
CA MET A 155 -9.43 2.34 10.06
C MET A 155 -8.15 3.02 10.58
N THR A 156 -6.97 2.64 10.08
CA THR A 156 -5.67 3.08 10.58
C THR A 156 -4.90 3.88 9.54
N THR A 157 -3.98 4.73 9.99
CA THR A 157 -3.03 5.43 9.09
C THR A 157 -2.12 4.47 8.34
N SER A 158 -1.78 3.33 8.94
CA SER A 158 -1.07 2.25 8.24
C SER A 158 -1.85 1.74 7.03
N GLY A 159 -3.12 1.34 7.20
CA GLY A 159 -3.91 0.81 6.10
C GLY A 159 -4.15 1.82 4.98
N ASN A 160 -4.45 3.07 5.33
CA ASN A 160 -4.65 4.13 4.35
C ASN A 160 -3.34 4.53 3.67
N GLY A 161 -2.21 4.52 4.39
CA GLY A 161 -0.89 4.74 3.80
C GLY A 161 -0.53 3.69 2.76
N TRP A 162 -0.80 2.41 3.04
CA TRP A 162 -0.57 1.31 2.10
C TRP A 162 -1.39 1.46 0.81
N ILE A 163 -2.68 1.80 0.94
CA ILE A 163 -3.53 2.03 -0.23
C ILE A 163 -3.07 3.28 -0.99
N ASN A 164 -2.74 4.36 -0.28
CA ASN A 164 -2.33 5.63 -0.90
C ASN A 164 -1.05 5.49 -1.73
N GLU A 165 -0.07 4.72 -1.26
CA GLU A 165 1.13 4.39 -2.03
C GLU A 165 0.80 3.69 -3.35
N VAL A 166 -0.12 2.72 -3.31
CA VAL A 166 -0.55 1.98 -4.52
C VAL A 166 -1.27 2.91 -5.49
N ILE A 167 -2.18 3.76 -5.01
CA ILE A 167 -2.88 4.73 -5.87
C ILE A 167 -1.89 5.74 -6.47
N GLY A 168 -0.85 6.13 -5.72
CA GLY A 168 0.24 6.96 -6.24
C GLY A 168 0.99 6.33 -7.40
N GLU A 169 1.21 5.02 -7.41
CA GLU A 169 1.77 4.28 -8.55
C GLU A 169 0.76 4.08 -9.70
N MET A 170 -0.54 4.05 -9.39
CA MET A 170 -1.59 3.92 -10.41
C MET A 170 -1.69 5.15 -11.30
N VAL A 171 -1.49 6.35 -10.77
CA VAL A 171 -1.58 7.61 -11.54
C VAL A 171 -0.66 7.59 -12.78
N PRO A 172 0.68 7.46 -12.64
CA PRO A 172 1.57 7.47 -13.79
C PRO A 172 1.38 6.22 -14.66
N PHE A 173 1.01 5.08 -14.08
CA PHE A 173 0.70 3.88 -14.85
C PHE A 173 -0.52 4.09 -15.77
N CYS A 174 -1.60 4.66 -15.24
CA CYS A 174 -2.81 4.99 -15.98
C CYS A 174 -2.52 5.92 -17.16
N GLU A 175 -1.72 6.96 -16.93
CA GLU A 175 -1.37 7.96 -17.95
C GLU A 175 -0.49 7.34 -19.04
N GLN A 176 0.55 6.59 -18.66
CA GLN A 176 1.45 5.91 -19.59
C GLN A 176 0.70 4.90 -20.48
N GLN A 177 -0.25 4.17 -19.90
CA GLN A 177 -1.05 3.15 -20.60
C GLN A 177 -2.31 3.74 -21.27
N LYS A 178 -2.59 5.03 -21.09
CA LYS A 178 -3.77 5.74 -21.63
C LYS A 178 -5.09 5.05 -21.27
N LEU A 179 -5.27 4.72 -19.99
CA LEU A 179 -6.41 3.92 -19.51
C LEU A 179 -7.71 4.70 -19.32
N GLY A 180 -7.74 6.01 -19.62
CA GLY A 180 -8.93 6.85 -19.57
C GLY A 180 -8.78 7.98 -18.58
N ASP A 181 -9.78 8.17 -17.72
CA ASP A 181 -9.75 9.17 -16.66
C ASP A 181 -8.77 8.74 -15.56
N CYS A 182 -7.57 9.33 -15.57
CA CYS A 182 -6.55 9.09 -14.55
C CYS A 182 -6.66 10.08 -13.36
N ASP A 183 -7.44 11.16 -13.52
CA ASP A 183 -7.59 12.20 -12.49
C ASP A 183 -8.40 11.68 -11.30
N GLN A 184 -9.27 10.68 -11.49
CA GLN A 184 -9.95 10.00 -10.38
C GLN A 184 -8.96 9.40 -9.36
N TYR A 185 -7.83 8.83 -9.82
CA TYR A 185 -6.81 8.27 -8.93
C TYR A 185 -6.03 9.36 -8.22
N ARG A 186 -5.73 10.45 -8.94
CA ARG A 186 -5.08 11.64 -8.38
C ARG A 186 -5.93 12.28 -7.28
N ASP A 187 -7.23 12.43 -7.53
CA ASP A 187 -8.20 12.95 -6.57
C ASP A 187 -8.31 12.04 -5.33
N ALA A 188 -8.39 10.72 -5.54
CA ALA A 188 -8.38 9.76 -4.44
C ALA A 188 -7.10 9.84 -3.59
N MET A 189 -5.94 9.98 -4.23
CA MET A 189 -4.67 10.16 -3.55
C MET A 189 -4.66 11.45 -2.71
N ARG A 190 -5.11 12.59 -3.28
CA ARG A 190 -5.18 13.88 -2.55
C ARG A 190 -6.02 13.78 -1.28
N LYS A 191 -7.22 13.18 -1.36
CA LYS A 191 -8.10 13.03 -0.20
C LYS A 191 -7.47 12.18 0.89
N THR A 192 -6.83 11.07 0.51
CA THR A 192 -6.17 10.17 1.47
C THR A 192 -4.94 10.84 2.09
N SER A 193 -4.12 11.52 1.29
CA SER A 193 -2.96 12.32 1.74
C SER A 193 -3.38 13.40 2.73
N ARG A 194 -4.48 14.12 2.45
CA ARG A 194 -5.09 15.08 3.37
C ARG A 194 -5.43 14.43 4.70
N TRP A 195 -6.11 13.27 4.67
CA TRP A 195 -6.47 12.54 5.87
C TRP A 195 -5.25 12.05 6.68
N LEU A 196 -4.20 11.57 6.01
CA LEU A 196 -2.94 11.16 6.66
C LEU A 196 -2.28 12.34 7.38
N LEU A 197 -2.17 13.49 6.73
CA LEU A 197 -1.59 14.71 7.33
C LEU A 197 -2.39 15.18 8.56
N GLN A 198 -3.72 15.13 8.50
CA GLN A 198 -4.56 15.42 9.68
C GLN A 198 -4.33 14.47 10.85
N ASN A 199 -3.95 13.23 10.57
CA ASN A 199 -3.65 12.21 11.57
C ASN A 199 -2.14 12.09 11.84
N THR A 200 -1.44 13.22 11.85
CA THR A 200 0.00 13.31 12.16
C THR A 200 0.23 14.01 13.49
N TYR A 201 1.20 13.53 14.26
CA TYR A 201 1.65 14.22 15.47
C TYR A 201 2.42 15.50 15.15
N ASN A 202 2.12 16.56 15.89
CA ASN A 202 2.78 17.86 15.82
C ASN A 202 2.93 18.45 17.24
N GLU A 203 3.50 19.65 17.33
CA GLU A 203 3.73 20.32 18.62
C GLU A 203 2.44 20.55 19.41
N ASN A 204 1.30 20.73 18.73
CA ASN A 204 0.01 21.06 19.35
C ASN A 204 -0.77 19.83 19.86
N ASN A 205 -0.46 18.62 19.39
CA ASN A 205 -1.25 17.41 19.72
C ASN A 205 -0.43 16.29 20.41
N THR A 206 0.81 16.55 20.80
CA THR A 206 1.70 15.55 21.45
C THR A 206 1.72 15.63 22.97
N TYR A 207 0.96 16.53 23.61
CA TYR A 207 1.06 16.83 25.04
C TYR A 207 0.70 15.67 25.99
N ASN A 208 0.00 14.62 25.53
CA ASN A 208 -0.48 13.51 26.37
C ASN A 208 0.11 12.13 26.00
N ILE A 209 1.27 12.08 25.32
CA ILE A 209 1.92 10.81 24.95
C ILE A 209 3.30 10.67 25.62
N THR A 210 3.78 9.44 25.76
CA THR A 210 5.02 9.13 26.53
C THR A 210 6.27 9.83 26.01
N ASN A 211 6.42 9.99 24.68
CA ASN A 211 7.62 10.56 24.04
C ASN A 211 7.24 11.62 22.99
N PRO A 212 6.78 12.82 23.43
CA PRO A 212 6.17 13.81 22.54
C PRO A 212 7.09 14.25 21.40
N LYS A 213 8.35 14.60 21.72
CA LYS A 213 9.33 15.06 20.72
C LYS A 213 9.66 14.02 19.67
N GLN A 214 9.65 12.73 20.01
CA GLN A 214 9.96 11.65 19.07
C GLN A 214 8.78 11.31 18.15
N ALA A 215 7.56 11.67 18.57
CA ALA A 215 6.36 11.34 17.80
C ALA A 215 6.08 12.37 16.70
N ILE A 216 6.58 13.61 16.81
CA ILE A 216 6.36 14.68 15.83
C ILE A 216 6.73 14.19 14.41
N GLY A 217 5.81 14.40 13.46
CA GLY A 217 5.92 13.91 12.07
C GLY A 217 5.50 12.44 11.89
N GLY A 218 5.30 11.70 12.98
CA GLY A 218 4.76 10.34 12.94
C GLY A 218 3.24 10.32 12.79
N PHE A 219 2.73 9.38 12.00
CA PHE A 219 1.29 9.16 11.90
C PHE A 219 0.73 8.52 13.17
N ILE A 220 -0.41 9.02 13.62
CA ILE A 220 -1.20 8.46 14.70
C ILE A 220 -1.82 7.15 14.17
N ASN A 221 -1.40 6.00 14.69
CA ASN A 221 -1.85 4.70 14.16
C ASN A 221 -3.38 4.55 14.20
N ASN A 222 -3.99 4.88 15.34
CA ASN A 222 -5.43 5.07 15.55
C ASN A 222 -5.66 5.81 16.88
N PHE A 223 -6.90 6.26 17.10
CA PHE A 223 -7.27 7.06 18.29
C PHE A 223 -7.17 6.31 19.62
N SER A 224 -7.20 4.97 19.62
CA SER A 224 -7.14 4.18 20.86
C SER A 224 -5.70 3.86 21.29
N SER A 225 -4.83 3.48 20.36
CA SER A 225 -3.46 3.10 20.67
C SER A 225 -2.50 4.28 20.70
N GLN A 226 -2.76 5.32 19.90
CA GLN A 226 -1.94 6.54 19.84
C GLN A 226 -0.44 6.27 19.63
N LYS A 227 -0.09 5.12 19.03
CA LYS A 227 1.30 4.74 18.74
C LYS A 227 1.73 5.27 17.38
N VAL A 228 3.02 5.49 17.22
CA VAL A 228 3.66 5.64 15.90
C VAL A 228 4.24 4.29 15.49
N ARG A 229 3.96 3.85 14.27
CA ARG A 229 4.56 2.65 13.66
C ARG A 229 5.41 3.08 12.48
N THR A 230 6.67 2.63 12.43
CA THR A 230 7.59 2.90 11.31
C THR A 230 6.97 2.53 9.97
N ASP A 231 6.36 1.35 9.90
CA ASP A 231 5.61 0.86 8.73
C ASP A 231 4.54 1.87 8.25
N ALA A 232 3.72 2.40 9.16
CA ALA A 232 2.70 3.40 8.79
C ALA A 232 3.33 4.68 8.22
N VAL A 233 4.43 5.14 8.83
CA VAL A 233 5.17 6.33 8.39
C VAL A 233 5.77 6.12 7.01
N CYS A 234 6.43 4.98 6.76
CA CYS A 234 7.05 4.69 5.48
C CYS A 234 6.03 4.67 4.34
N HIS A 235 4.96 3.90 4.49
CA HIS A 235 3.95 3.77 3.44
C HIS A 235 3.17 5.09 3.22
N GLY A 236 2.79 5.76 4.30
CA GLY A 236 2.11 7.06 4.18
C GLY A 236 3.01 8.13 3.54
N LEU A 237 4.31 8.16 3.89
CA LEU A 237 5.27 9.09 3.28
C LEU A 237 5.50 8.78 1.80
N ASN A 238 5.60 7.50 1.41
CA ASN A 238 5.68 7.11 0.00
C ASN A 238 4.47 7.66 -0.77
N GLY A 239 3.25 7.49 -0.25
CA GLY A 239 2.05 8.08 -0.85
C GLY A 239 2.07 9.62 -0.92
N LEU A 240 2.60 10.30 0.10
CA LEU A 240 2.75 11.76 0.07
C LEU A 240 3.78 12.23 -0.98
N LEU A 241 4.91 11.52 -1.13
CA LEU A 241 5.93 11.80 -2.13
C LEU A 241 5.40 11.54 -3.54
N SER A 242 4.75 10.39 -3.77
CA SER A 242 4.08 10.08 -5.04
C SER A 242 3.03 11.14 -5.37
N MET A 243 2.32 11.70 -4.39
CA MET A 243 1.42 12.82 -4.65
C MET A 243 2.19 14.01 -5.22
N LEU A 244 3.24 14.46 -4.54
CA LEU A 244 4.05 15.60 -5.02
C LEU A 244 4.61 15.38 -6.43
N ASP A 245 5.10 14.19 -6.73
CA ASP A 245 5.69 13.86 -8.04
C ASP A 245 4.67 13.83 -9.16
N ASN A 246 3.41 13.55 -8.84
CA ASN A 246 2.36 13.43 -9.83
C ASN A 246 1.59 14.75 -10.03
N GLU A 247 1.59 15.68 -9.07
CA GLU A 247 0.81 16.92 -9.19
C GLU A 247 1.33 17.84 -10.31
N PRO A 248 0.45 18.57 -11.02
CA PRO A 248 0.87 19.59 -11.97
C PRO A 248 1.72 20.69 -11.32
N ASP A 249 2.76 21.14 -12.02
CA ASP A 249 3.73 22.17 -11.56
C ASP A 249 3.07 23.53 -11.22
N ASP A 250 1.88 23.81 -11.73
CA ASP A 250 1.17 25.10 -11.60
C ASP A 250 0.25 25.19 -10.37
N LYS A 251 0.28 24.19 -9.49
CA LYS A 251 -0.63 24.11 -8.35
C LYS A 251 0.01 24.61 -7.05
N ASP A 252 -0.35 25.83 -6.63
CA ASP A 252 0.19 26.47 -5.41
C ASP A 252 -0.35 25.87 -4.09
N VAL A 253 -1.53 25.25 -4.10
CA VAL A 253 -2.16 24.62 -2.92
C VAL A 253 -2.56 23.19 -3.24
N PHE A 254 -1.82 22.23 -2.69
CA PHE A 254 -2.04 20.81 -2.95
C PHE A 254 -3.13 20.19 -2.07
N ILE A 255 -3.14 20.57 -0.79
CA ILE A 255 -4.02 20.04 0.25
C ILE A 255 -4.49 21.20 1.12
N ASP A 256 -5.80 21.29 1.30
CA ASP A 256 -6.39 22.09 2.37
C ASP A 256 -6.61 21.19 3.61
N LEU A 257 -6.07 21.64 4.75
CA LEU A 257 -6.24 20.99 6.04
C LEU A 257 -7.22 21.84 6.85
N PRO A 258 -8.54 21.64 6.70
CA PRO A 258 -9.49 22.47 7.41
C PRO A 258 -9.31 22.27 8.91
N GLU A 259 -9.12 23.38 9.61
CA GLU A 259 -9.18 23.40 11.07
C GLU A 259 -10.63 23.16 11.51
N ARG A 260 -10.78 22.39 12.59
CA ARG A 260 -12.11 22.14 13.14
C ARG A 260 -12.56 23.38 13.91
N PRO A 261 -13.81 23.84 13.75
CA PRO A 261 -14.37 24.81 14.66
C PRO A 261 -14.27 24.29 16.09
N LEU A 262 -13.72 25.10 17.00
CA LEU A 262 -13.56 24.73 18.41
C LEU A 262 -14.88 24.22 19.04
N THR A 263 -16.02 24.75 18.57
CA THR A 263 -17.37 24.36 18.98
C THR A 263 -17.71 22.89 18.72
N GLU A 264 -17.11 22.27 17.69
CA GLU A 264 -17.30 20.85 17.38
C GLU A 264 -16.35 19.94 18.17
N LEU A 265 -15.20 20.48 18.59
CA LEU A 265 -14.21 19.79 19.42
C LEU A 265 -14.64 19.71 20.90
N LEU A 266 -15.30 20.76 21.41
CA LEU A 266 -15.64 20.92 22.82
C LEU A 266 -16.48 19.77 23.42
N PRO A 267 -17.52 19.22 22.75
CA PRO A 267 -18.29 18.10 23.28
C PRO A 267 -17.46 16.81 23.44
N LEU A 268 -16.47 16.60 22.56
CA LEU A 268 -15.63 15.40 22.55
C LEU A 268 -14.56 15.46 23.64
N LEU A 269 -14.03 16.66 23.92
CA LEU A 269 -13.15 16.90 25.06
C LEU A 269 -13.86 16.69 26.40
N ARG A 270 -15.18 16.91 26.44
CA ARG A 270 -16.03 16.66 27.63
C ARG A 270 -16.52 15.22 27.73
N ALA A 271 -16.56 14.48 26.63
CA ALA A 271 -16.92 13.07 26.57
C ALA A 271 -15.74 12.12 26.85
N GLY A 272 -14.55 12.66 27.18
CA GLY A 272 -13.46 11.90 27.77
C GLY A 272 -13.81 11.44 29.19
N GLU A 273 -14.78 10.53 29.31
CA GLU A 273 -14.92 9.69 30.49
C GLU A 273 -13.74 8.72 30.51
N TYR A 274 -12.89 8.92 31.50
CA TYR A 274 -11.88 7.97 31.92
C TYR A 274 -12.56 6.62 32.21
N ASN A 275 -12.15 5.56 31.51
CA ASN A 275 -12.17 4.19 32.01
C ASN A 275 -10.73 3.69 32.02
#